data_AF-A0A2V5SA43-F1
#
_entry.id   AF-A0A2V5SA43-F1
#
_cell.length_a   1.000
_cell.length_b   1.000
_cell.length_c   1.000
_cell.angle_alpha   90.00
_cell.angle_beta   90.00
_cell.angle_gamma   90.00
#
_symmetry.space_group_name_H-M   'P 1'
#
loop_
_entity.id
_entity.type
_entity.pdbx_description
1 polymer ?
#
loop_
_entity_poly.entity_id
_entity_poly.type
_entity_poly.pdbx_seq_one_letter_code
_entity_poly.pdbx_strand_id
1 'polypeptide(L)'
;MTSPKIHPTALVDPNAQIGAEVEIGPFSIIGPQAVIGEKTIVQSHVVIEGEVTIGSGNFIGHGAIIGAPPQDVSFSPERRTRVEIGNDNIIREYCTIHRGSPEGSATKIGDKNFLMAGAHIGHNCLVGNNVVIANNCLLAGHVRVDDGAFFGGGSTFHQHMHIGRLVMVQGSSAFGKDLPPFVI
;
A
#
# COMPACT_ATOMS: atom_id res chain seq x y z
N MET A 1 -28.95 -2.25 -1.41
CA MET A 1 -27.50 -2.00 -1.39
C MET A 1 -27.30 -0.53 -1.07
N THR A 2 -26.51 -0.22 -0.05
CA THR A 2 -26.26 1.14 0.44
C THR A 2 -25.19 1.81 -0.43
N SER A 3 -25.47 3.02 -0.91
CA SER A 3 -24.55 3.81 -1.74
C SER A 3 -23.30 4.25 -0.97
N PRO A 4 -22.17 4.54 -1.64
CA PRO A 4 -21.00 5.12 -0.99
C PRO A 4 -21.32 6.49 -0.35
N LYS A 5 -20.60 6.82 0.72
CA LYS A 5 -20.66 8.11 1.42
C LYS A 5 -19.41 8.92 1.08
N ILE A 6 -19.54 9.85 0.14
CA ILE A 6 -18.43 10.67 -0.33
C ILE A 6 -18.60 12.08 0.23
N HIS A 7 -17.59 12.57 0.96
CA HIS A 7 -17.62 13.93 1.49
C HIS A 7 -17.68 14.95 0.33
N PRO A 8 -18.48 16.04 0.41
CA PRO A 8 -18.64 17.00 -0.69
C PRO A 8 -17.35 17.67 -1.19
N THR A 9 -16.29 17.69 -0.37
CA THR A 9 -14.98 18.25 -0.74
C THR A 9 -13.96 17.22 -1.21
N ALA A 10 -14.34 15.94 -1.29
CA ALA A 10 -13.52 14.92 -1.94
C ALA A 10 -13.60 15.08 -3.46
N LEU A 11 -12.46 14.97 -4.14
CA LEU A 11 -12.37 15.02 -5.60
C LEU A 11 -12.26 13.59 -6.11
N VAL A 12 -13.40 13.03 -6.51
CA VAL A 12 -13.49 11.66 -7.05
C VAL A 12 -13.76 11.75 -8.55
N ASP A 13 -12.84 11.22 -9.36
CA ASP A 13 -13.04 11.15 -10.80
C ASP A 13 -14.27 10.28 -11.14
N PRO A 14 -15.13 10.69 -12.08
CA PRO A 14 -16.34 9.94 -12.43
C PRO A 14 -16.08 8.53 -12.99
N ASN A 15 -14.86 8.24 -13.45
CA ASN A 15 -14.50 6.90 -13.94
C ASN A 15 -14.02 5.95 -12.82
N ALA A 16 -13.78 6.47 -11.61
CA ALA A 16 -13.40 5.66 -10.47
C ALA A 16 -14.53 4.68 -10.11
N GLN A 17 -14.19 3.42 -9.85
CA GLN A 17 -15.14 2.39 -9.48
C GLN A 17 -15.19 2.26 -7.97
N ILE A 18 -16.28 2.76 -7.37
CA ILE A 18 -16.46 2.82 -5.92
C ILE A 18 -17.52 1.81 -5.48
N GLY A 19 -17.11 0.88 -4.60
CA GLY A 19 -17.97 -0.16 -4.04
C GLY A 19 -19.06 0.37 -3.11
N ALA A 20 -19.99 -0.52 -2.76
CA ALA A 20 -21.05 -0.21 -1.79
C ALA A 20 -20.45 0.12 -0.41
N GLU A 21 -21.10 1.02 0.32
CA GLU A 21 -20.72 1.37 1.70
C GLU A 21 -19.29 1.92 1.88
N VAL A 22 -18.60 2.29 0.79
CA VAL A 22 -17.31 2.99 0.87
C VAL A 22 -17.52 4.38 1.47
N GLU A 23 -16.64 4.78 2.38
CA GLU A 23 -16.63 6.13 2.96
C GLU A 23 -15.38 6.88 2.47
N ILE A 24 -15.56 8.08 1.91
CA ILE A 24 -14.45 8.91 1.42
C ILE A 24 -14.48 10.26 2.14
N GLY A 25 -13.41 10.53 2.89
CA GLY A 25 -13.24 11.71 3.71
C GLY A 25 -12.93 13.00 2.93
N PRO A 26 -12.96 14.15 3.61
CA PRO A 26 -12.78 15.46 2.98
C PRO A 26 -11.40 15.60 2.32
N PHE A 27 -11.37 16.31 1.19
CA PHE A 27 -10.14 16.70 0.48
C PHE A 27 -9.28 15.52 -0.03
N SER A 28 -9.82 14.31 -0.05
CA SER A 28 -9.19 13.17 -0.70
C SER A 28 -9.35 13.25 -2.22
N ILE A 29 -8.36 12.74 -2.94
CA ILE A 29 -8.29 12.77 -4.40
C ILE A 29 -8.26 11.32 -4.90
N ILE A 30 -9.23 10.93 -5.72
CA ILE A 30 -9.37 9.58 -6.27
C ILE A 30 -9.35 9.66 -7.80
N GLY A 31 -8.34 9.05 -8.41
CA GLY A 31 -8.11 9.08 -9.85
C GLY A 31 -9.05 8.17 -10.66
N PRO A 32 -9.08 8.36 -12.00
CA PRO A 32 -10.03 7.70 -12.91
C PRO A 32 -9.92 6.18 -13.00
N GLN A 33 -8.76 5.62 -12.63
CA GLN A 33 -8.47 4.18 -12.74
C GLN A 33 -8.47 3.49 -11.37
N ALA A 34 -8.96 4.17 -10.34
CA ALA A 34 -9.11 3.58 -9.01
C ALA A 34 -10.30 2.63 -8.98
N VAL A 35 -10.10 1.46 -8.38
CA VAL A 35 -11.15 0.51 -8.01
C VAL A 35 -11.07 0.30 -6.51
N ILE A 36 -12.14 0.62 -5.78
CA ILE A 36 -12.21 0.53 -4.32
C ILE A 36 -13.35 -0.40 -3.92
N GLY A 37 -13.01 -1.52 -3.30
CA GLY A 37 -13.97 -2.52 -2.82
C GLY A 37 -14.86 -2.03 -1.69
N GLU A 38 -15.95 -2.76 -1.46
CA GLU A 38 -17.00 -2.36 -0.52
C GLU A 38 -16.49 -2.16 0.91
N LYS A 39 -17.19 -1.33 1.68
CA LYS A 39 -16.92 -1.08 3.12
C LYS A 39 -15.51 -0.56 3.42
N THR A 40 -14.74 -0.17 2.41
CA THR A 40 -13.44 0.48 2.60
C THR A 40 -13.65 1.92 3.07
N ILE A 41 -12.87 2.33 4.06
CA ILE A 41 -12.88 3.69 4.61
C ILE A 41 -11.61 4.39 4.15
N VAL A 42 -11.79 5.51 3.45
CA VAL A 42 -10.72 6.42 3.00
C VAL A 42 -10.84 7.70 3.82
N GLN A 43 -9.86 7.97 4.67
CA GLN A 43 -9.84 9.18 5.49
C GLN A 43 -9.50 10.44 4.68
N SER A 44 -9.39 11.59 5.35
CA SER A 44 -9.13 12.87 4.68
C SER A 44 -7.72 12.98 4.10
N HIS A 45 -7.61 13.79 3.05
CA HIS A 45 -6.34 14.08 2.37
C HIS A 45 -5.63 12.86 1.78
N VAL A 46 -6.33 11.74 1.57
CA VAL A 46 -5.76 10.57 0.89
C VAL A 46 -5.67 10.85 -0.62
N VAL A 47 -4.58 10.41 -1.24
CA VAL A 47 -4.40 10.47 -2.69
C VAL A 47 -4.31 9.05 -3.23
N ILE A 48 -5.23 8.69 -4.12
CA ILE A 48 -5.19 7.44 -4.90
C ILE A 48 -5.09 7.83 -6.37
N GLU A 49 -3.94 7.54 -6.98
CA GLU A 49 -3.63 7.93 -8.36
C GLU A 49 -3.05 6.76 -9.18
N GLY A 50 -3.13 6.84 -10.51
CA GLY A 50 -2.74 5.73 -11.38
C GLY A 50 -3.74 4.55 -11.34
N GLU A 51 -3.30 3.40 -11.85
CA GLU A 51 -4.09 2.16 -11.84
C GLU A 51 -3.96 1.51 -10.46
N VAL A 52 -5.01 1.61 -9.63
CA VAL A 52 -5.00 1.12 -8.25
C VAL A 52 -6.26 0.30 -8.01
N THR A 53 -6.08 -0.94 -7.55
CA THR A 53 -7.17 -1.79 -7.06
C THR A 53 -6.99 -2.00 -5.56
N ILE A 54 -8.02 -1.67 -4.78
CA ILE A 54 -8.11 -1.88 -3.34
C ILE A 54 -9.31 -2.79 -3.10
N GLY A 55 -9.12 -3.87 -2.35
CA GLY A 55 -10.19 -4.79 -1.97
C GLY A 55 -11.20 -4.18 -0.97
N SER A 56 -11.91 -5.05 -0.27
CA SER A 56 -13.01 -4.67 0.63
C SER A 56 -12.55 -4.54 2.08
N GLY A 57 -13.26 -3.73 2.86
CA GLY A 57 -13.05 -3.62 4.31
C GLY A 57 -11.71 -2.97 4.72
N ASN A 58 -11.02 -2.31 3.79
CA ASN A 58 -9.75 -1.67 4.11
C ASN A 58 -9.97 -0.35 4.87
N PHE A 59 -8.99 0.05 5.67
CA PHE A 59 -8.90 1.38 6.26
C PHE A 59 -7.67 2.09 5.71
N ILE A 60 -7.87 3.26 5.08
CA ILE A 60 -6.82 4.11 4.52
C ILE A 60 -6.78 5.41 5.31
N GLY A 61 -5.72 5.58 6.09
CA GLY A 61 -5.52 6.67 7.03
C GLY A 61 -5.15 7.99 6.38
N HIS A 62 -5.25 9.07 7.16
CA HIS A 62 -5.05 10.43 6.70
C HIS A 62 -3.75 10.64 5.92
N GLY A 63 -3.83 11.31 4.76
CA GLY A 63 -2.63 11.70 4.02
C GLY A 63 -1.86 10.53 3.36
N ALA A 64 -2.40 9.30 3.36
CA ALA A 64 -1.78 8.20 2.65
C ALA A 64 -1.78 8.46 1.13
N ILE A 65 -0.72 8.05 0.44
CA ILE A 65 -0.54 8.21 -1.01
C ILE A 65 -0.34 6.83 -1.63
N ILE A 66 -1.24 6.43 -2.53
CA ILE A 66 -1.28 5.10 -3.13
C ILE A 66 -1.30 5.23 -4.65
N GLY A 67 -0.37 4.52 -5.31
CA GLY A 67 -0.26 4.43 -6.76
C GLY A 67 0.62 5.50 -7.41
N ALA A 68 1.27 6.35 -6.60
CA ALA A 68 2.24 7.33 -7.08
C ALA A 68 3.37 6.68 -7.93
N PRO A 69 3.92 7.41 -8.91
CA PRO A 69 5.04 6.93 -9.73
C PRO A 69 6.19 6.38 -8.88
N PRO A 70 6.85 5.28 -9.31
CA PRO A 70 7.97 4.72 -8.57
C PRO A 70 9.13 5.72 -8.48
N GLN A 71 9.88 5.66 -7.37
CA GLN A 71 11.13 6.42 -7.20
C GLN A 71 12.30 5.74 -7.93
N ASP A 72 12.11 5.51 -9.23
CA ASP A 72 13.05 4.85 -10.13
C ASP A 72 13.38 5.80 -11.28
N VAL A 73 14.66 6.16 -11.42
CA VAL A 73 15.14 7.09 -12.45
C VAL A 73 14.93 6.58 -13.88
N SER A 74 14.70 5.28 -14.05
CA SER A 74 14.43 4.65 -15.34
C SER A 74 12.94 4.59 -15.69
N PHE A 75 12.06 5.02 -14.78
CA PHE A 75 10.61 4.99 -14.98
C PHE A 75 10.17 6.01 -16.03
N SER A 76 9.15 5.65 -16.82
CA SER A 76 8.47 6.56 -17.72
C SER A 76 6.96 6.60 -17.38
N PRO A 77 6.33 7.79 -17.29
CA PRO A 77 4.92 7.93 -16.92
C PRO A 77 3.94 7.17 -17.83
N GLU A 78 4.33 6.92 -19.07
CA GLU A 78 3.54 6.22 -20.08
C GLU A 78 3.39 4.72 -19.77
N ARG A 79 4.27 4.16 -18.92
CA ARG A 79 4.24 2.73 -18.58
C ARG A 79 2.99 2.36 -17.81
N ARG A 80 2.30 1.30 -18.24
CA ARG A 80 1.11 0.79 -17.56
C ARG A 80 1.52 -0.09 -16.40
N THR A 81 1.52 0.49 -15.21
CA THR A 81 1.87 -0.18 -13.97
C THR A 81 0.85 0.15 -12.88
N ARG A 82 0.71 -0.75 -11.92
CA ARG A 82 -0.41 -0.70 -10.99
C ARG A 82 -0.04 -1.01 -9.54
N VAL A 83 -1.00 -0.79 -8.65
CA VAL A 83 -1.01 -1.27 -7.26
C VAL A 83 -2.23 -2.18 -7.08
N GLU A 84 -2.01 -3.34 -6.47
CA GLU A 84 -3.07 -4.30 -6.10
C GLU A 84 -3.02 -4.51 -4.58
N ILE A 85 -4.07 -4.13 -3.86
CA ILE A 85 -4.21 -4.29 -2.41
C ILE A 85 -5.42 -5.19 -2.13
N GLY A 86 -5.23 -6.20 -1.28
CA GLY A 86 -6.28 -7.12 -0.84
C GLY A 86 -7.29 -6.49 0.11
N ASN A 87 -7.77 -7.27 1.06
CA ASN A 87 -8.89 -6.97 1.94
C ASN A 87 -8.46 -6.77 3.39
N ASP A 88 -9.28 -6.05 4.15
CA ASP A 88 -9.14 -5.88 5.60
C ASP A 88 -7.77 -5.35 6.05
N ASN A 89 -7.06 -4.60 5.20
CA ASN A 89 -5.80 -3.96 5.56
C ASN A 89 -6.06 -2.66 6.32
N ILE A 90 -5.18 -2.35 7.26
CA ILE A 90 -5.14 -1.04 7.93
C ILE A 90 -3.86 -0.35 7.47
N ILE A 91 -4.01 0.67 6.63
CA ILE A 91 -2.93 1.50 6.10
C ILE A 91 -3.04 2.84 6.82
N ARG A 92 -2.07 3.15 7.68
CA ARG A 92 -2.10 4.33 8.56
C ARG A 92 -1.61 5.60 7.86
N GLU A 93 -1.63 6.68 8.63
CA GLU A 93 -1.40 8.03 8.17
C GLU A 93 -0.05 8.15 7.44
N TYR A 94 -0.06 8.88 6.33
CA TYR A 94 1.14 9.18 5.53
C TYR A 94 1.93 7.95 5.03
N CYS A 95 1.30 6.77 4.97
CA CYS A 95 1.88 5.65 4.24
C CYS A 95 2.01 5.99 2.75
N THR A 96 3.08 5.50 2.12
CA THR A 96 3.30 5.64 0.68
C THR A 96 3.41 4.27 0.04
N ILE A 97 2.65 4.04 -1.02
CA ILE A 97 2.64 2.77 -1.76
C ILE A 97 2.80 3.10 -3.25
N HIS A 98 3.96 2.77 -3.81
CA HIS A 98 4.27 3.11 -5.19
C HIS A 98 3.87 1.99 -6.14
N ARG A 99 3.38 2.35 -7.32
CA ARG A 99 3.09 1.38 -8.40
C ARG A 99 4.38 0.75 -8.93
N GLY A 100 4.27 -0.33 -9.70
CA GLY A 100 5.43 -0.99 -10.33
C GLY A 100 6.21 -0.08 -11.28
N SER A 101 7.44 -0.47 -11.65
CA SER A 101 8.28 0.28 -12.61
C SER A 101 8.35 -0.35 -14.01
N PRO A 102 8.60 -1.66 -14.19
CA PRO A 102 8.53 -2.29 -15.51
C PRO A 102 7.11 -2.29 -16.09
N GLU A 103 6.99 -2.24 -17.42
CA GLU A 103 5.69 -2.32 -18.12
C GLU A 103 4.88 -3.54 -17.67
N GLY A 104 3.59 -3.35 -17.40
CA GLY A 104 2.67 -4.40 -16.98
C GLY A 104 2.88 -4.92 -15.55
N SER A 105 3.82 -4.35 -14.80
CA SER A 105 4.14 -4.80 -13.44
C SER A 105 3.28 -4.14 -12.37
N ALA A 106 3.28 -4.75 -11.18
CA ALA A 106 2.49 -4.29 -10.04
C ALA A 106 3.27 -4.37 -8.73
N THR A 107 2.92 -3.47 -7.81
CA THR A 107 3.16 -3.67 -6.37
C THR A 107 1.92 -4.35 -5.79
N LYS A 108 2.11 -5.40 -4.99
CA LYS A 108 1.02 -6.21 -4.46
C LYS A 108 1.07 -6.31 -2.94
N ILE A 109 -0.07 -6.13 -2.29
CA ILE A 109 -0.27 -6.29 -0.85
C ILE A 109 -1.47 -7.22 -0.65
N GLY A 110 -1.30 -8.27 0.15
CA GLY A 110 -2.35 -9.23 0.46
C GLY A 110 -3.41 -8.68 1.43
N ASP A 111 -3.89 -9.56 2.31
CA ASP A 111 -4.99 -9.29 3.23
C ASP A 111 -4.50 -9.09 4.69
N LYS A 112 -5.29 -8.34 5.46
CA LYS A 112 -5.14 -8.22 6.94
C LYS A 112 -3.78 -7.69 7.39
N ASN A 113 -3.13 -6.88 6.56
CA ASN A 113 -1.86 -6.25 6.94
C ASN A 113 -2.11 -4.99 7.75
N PHE A 114 -1.17 -4.67 8.63
CA PHE A 114 -1.19 -3.42 9.40
C PHE A 114 0.07 -2.61 9.10
N LEU A 115 -0.08 -1.59 8.27
CA LEU A 115 0.97 -0.64 7.91
C LEU A 115 0.80 0.60 8.80
N MET A 116 1.72 0.79 9.73
CA MET A 116 1.70 1.93 10.65
C MET A 116 2.21 3.21 9.97
N ALA A 117 2.03 4.34 10.66
CA ALA A 117 2.21 5.65 10.05
C ALA A 117 3.61 5.83 9.44
N GLY A 118 3.65 6.44 8.25
CA GLY A 118 4.88 6.71 7.50
C GLY A 118 5.57 5.47 6.91
N ALA A 119 4.96 4.29 6.93
CA ALA A 119 5.51 3.13 6.23
C ALA A 119 5.59 3.38 4.71
N HIS A 120 6.67 2.93 4.09
CA HIS A 120 6.90 3.06 2.66
C HIS A 120 7.01 1.69 1.99
N ILE A 121 6.20 1.49 0.95
CA ILE A 121 6.24 0.31 0.08
C ILE A 121 6.72 0.76 -1.30
N GLY A 122 7.96 0.39 -1.61
CA GLY A 122 8.59 0.64 -2.90
C GLY A 122 7.92 -0.11 -4.05
N HIS A 123 8.31 0.26 -5.27
CA HIS A 123 7.78 -0.34 -6.49
C HIS A 123 8.04 -1.84 -6.56
N ASN A 124 7.10 -2.60 -7.13
CA ASN A 124 7.22 -4.04 -7.34
C ASN A 124 7.39 -4.88 -6.07
N CYS A 125 7.09 -4.32 -4.89
CA CYS A 125 7.04 -5.12 -3.67
C CYS A 125 5.90 -6.13 -3.73
N LEU A 126 6.10 -7.26 -3.05
CA LEU A 126 5.10 -8.30 -2.84
C LEU A 126 4.97 -8.53 -1.34
N VAL A 127 3.90 -8.03 -0.73
CA VAL A 127 3.60 -8.22 0.69
C VAL A 127 2.47 -9.25 0.82
N GLY A 128 2.70 -10.29 1.62
CA GLY A 128 1.71 -11.33 1.91
C GLY A 128 0.58 -10.84 2.82
N ASN A 129 0.19 -11.70 3.76
CA ASN A 129 -0.97 -11.51 4.63
C ASN A 129 -0.56 -11.44 6.10
N ASN A 130 -1.37 -10.75 6.91
CA ASN A 130 -1.14 -10.60 8.36
C ASN A 130 0.24 -10.03 8.71
N VAL A 131 0.85 -9.24 7.83
CA VAL A 131 2.13 -8.58 8.06
C VAL A 131 1.91 -7.31 8.87
N VAL A 132 2.77 -7.06 9.85
CA VAL A 132 2.80 -5.82 10.61
C VAL A 132 4.05 -5.04 10.22
N ILE A 133 3.86 -3.84 9.70
CA ILE A 133 4.93 -2.92 9.31
C ILE A 133 4.83 -1.72 10.24
N ALA A 134 5.70 -1.64 11.24
CA ALA A 134 5.64 -0.55 12.20
C ALA A 134 6.08 0.80 11.60
N ASN A 135 5.95 1.87 12.40
CA ASN A 135 6.15 3.23 11.94
C ASN A 135 7.45 3.40 11.17
N ASN A 136 7.37 4.12 10.05
CA ASN A 136 8.51 4.53 9.25
C ASN A 136 9.43 3.39 8.78
N CYS A 137 8.91 2.16 8.65
CA CYS A 137 9.67 1.11 7.97
C CYS A 137 9.70 1.39 6.47
N LEU A 138 10.86 1.16 5.84
CA LEU A 138 11.08 1.47 4.42
C LEU A 138 11.45 0.20 3.65
N LEU A 139 10.57 -0.23 2.75
CA LEU A 139 10.84 -1.31 1.81
C LEU A 139 11.26 -0.68 0.48
N ALA A 140 12.49 -0.94 0.04
CA ALA A 140 12.94 -0.54 -1.30
C ALA A 140 12.24 -1.35 -2.40
N GLY A 141 12.57 -1.09 -3.66
CA GLY A 141 11.97 -1.79 -4.79
C GLY A 141 12.15 -3.31 -4.75
N HIS A 142 11.16 -4.05 -5.24
CA HIS A 142 11.22 -5.52 -5.39
C HIS A 142 11.38 -6.32 -4.08
N VAL A 143 11.07 -5.76 -2.92
CA VAL A 143 11.08 -6.52 -1.66
C VAL A 143 9.88 -7.48 -1.61
N ARG A 144 10.14 -8.74 -1.27
CA ARG A 144 9.12 -9.76 -1.01
C ARG A 144 9.01 -10.05 0.48
N VAL A 145 7.80 -10.00 1.02
CA VAL A 145 7.48 -10.30 2.41
C VAL A 145 6.45 -11.42 2.46
N ASP A 146 6.81 -12.55 3.05
CA ASP A 146 5.86 -13.64 3.29
C ASP A 146 4.99 -13.37 4.53
N ASP A 147 3.95 -14.19 4.70
CA ASP A 147 2.90 -13.98 5.69
C ASP A 147 3.41 -13.83 7.14
N GLY A 148 2.71 -13.01 7.92
CA GLY A 148 2.89 -12.93 9.38
C GLY A 148 4.20 -12.30 9.85
N ALA A 149 5.01 -11.72 8.96
CA ALA A 149 6.22 -11.02 9.35
C ALA A 149 5.90 -9.75 10.18
N PHE A 150 6.80 -9.40 11.09
CA PHE A 150 6.71 -8.20 11.91
C PHE A 150 7.96 -7.34 11.72
N PHE A 151 7.81 -6.09 11.31
CA PHE A 151 8.90 -5.14 11.16
C PHE A 151 8.87 -4.10 12.27
N GLY A 152 9.90 -4.08 13.12
CA GLY A 152 10.07 -3.04 14.12
C GLY A 152 10.30 -1.66 13.50
N GLY A 153 9.83 -0.61 14.17
CA GLY A 153 9.76 0.74 13.60
C GLY A 153 11.11 1.28 13.14
N GLY A 154 11.11 2.01 12.03
CA GLY A 154 12.31 2.58 11.43
C GLY A 154 13.26 1.56 10.79
N SER A 155 12.84 0.29 10.64
CA SER A 155 13.65 -0.71 9.94
C SER A 155 13.64 -0.49 8.42
N THR A 156 14.74 -0.83 7.76
CA THR A 156 14.93 -0.61 6.32
C THR A 156 15.37 -1.88 5.61
N PHE A 157 14.80 -2.10 4.43
CA PHE A 157 14.99 -3.32 3.64
C PHE A 157 15.47 -2.96 2.24
N HIS A 158 16.68 -3.38 1.91
CA HIS A 158 17.29 -3.16 0.60
C HIS A 158 16.49 -3.88 -0.50
N GLN A 159 16.63 -3.38 -1.73
CA GLN A 159 15.91 -3.91 -2.89
C GLN A 159 16.22 -5.40 -3.13
N HIS A 160 15.24 -6.11 -3.71
CA HIS A 160 15.28 -7.54 -4.06
C HIS A 160 15.38 -8.53 -2.90
N MET A 161 15.27 -8.07 -1.65
CA MET A 161 15.22 -8.97 -0.50
C MET A 161 13.97 -9.83 -0.47
N HIS A 162 14.12 -11.06 0.03
CA HIS A 162 13.01 -11.91 0.46
C HIS A 162 13.04 -12.04 1.99
N ILE A 163 11.97 -11.59 2.64
CA ILE A 163 11.73 -11.76 4.07
C ILE A 163 10.74 -12.91 4.28
N GLY A 164 11.23 -13.94 4.96
CA GLY A 164 10.48 -15.17 5.22
C GLY A 164 9.32 -15.01 6.19
N ARG A 165 8.45 -16.02 6.18
CA ARG A 165 7.26 -16.11 7.03
C ARG A 165 7.62 -16.02 8.51
N LEU A 166 6.81 -15.28 9.27
CA LEU A 166 6.93 -15.11 10.72
C LEU A 166 8.33 -14.64 11.19
N VAL A 167 9.04 -13.86 10.37
CA VAL A 167 10.24 -13.14 10.81
C VAL A 167 9.83 -11.99 11.73
N MET A 168 10.62 -11.73 12.78
CA MET A 168 10.48 -10.53 13.61
C MET A 168 11.74 -9.67 13.52
N VAL A 169 11.63 -8.49 12.95
CA VAL A 169 12.75 -7.55 12.82
C VAL A 169 12.78 -6.56 13.98
N GLN A 170 13.97 -6.37 14.57
CA GLN A 170 14.21 -5.30 15.53
C GLN A 170 14.07 -3.91 14.88
N GLY A 171 13.52 -2.95 15.64
CA GLY A 171 13.44 -1.55 15.20
C GLY A 171 14.80 -0.92 14.90
N SER A 172 14.79 0.11 14.07
CA SER A 172 15.99 0.89 13.68
C SER A 172 17.12 0.05 13.08
N SER A 173 16.79 -1.09 12.46
CA SER A 173 17.75 -1.98 11.82
C SER A 173 17.76 -1.81 10.30
N ALA A 174 18.88 -2.15 9.65
CA ALA A 174 19.01 -2.12 8.20
C ALA A 174 19.44 -3.47 7.66
N PHE A 175 18.74 -3.98 6.66
CA PHE A 175 19.00 -5.30 6.08
C PHE A 175 19.31 -5.20 4.60
N GLY A 176 20.27 -6.03 4.17
CA GLY A 176 20.72 -6.11 2.77
C GLY A 176 20.77 -7.52 2.22
N LYS A 177 20.23 -8.51 2.94
CA LYS A 177 20.20 -9.93 2.57
C LYS A 177 18.92 -10.58 3.08
N ASP A 178 18.47 -11.60 2.37
CA ASP A 178 17.26 -12.35 2.72
C ASP A 178 17.23 -12.79 4.18
N LEU A 179 16.03 -12.76 4.76
CA LEU A 179 15.76 -13.18 6.12
C LEU A 179 15.05 -14.53 6.06
N PRO A 180 15.64 -15.63 6.56
CA PRO A 180 15.00 -16.93 6.57
C PRO A 180 13.75 -16.91 7.46
N PRO A 181 12.76 -17.77 7.23
CA PRO A 181 11.52 -17.78 8.01
C PRO A 181 11.79 -18.15 9.48
N PHE A 182 10.91 -17.66 10.38
CA PHE A 182 10.90 -17.95 11.82
C PHE A 182 12.13 -17.47 12.62
N VAL A 183 12.84 -16.45 12.13
CA VAL A 183 13.98 -15.86 12.86
C VAL A 183 13.65 -14.46 13.39
N ILE A 184 14.50 -13.99 14.31
CA ILE A 184 14.52 -12.64 14.85
C ILE A 184 15.79 -11.94 14.33
#